data_AF-A0A7C1UAE1-F1
#
_entry.id   AF-A0A7C1UAE1-F1
#
_cell.length_a   1.000
_cell.length_b   1.000
_cell.length_c   1.000
_cell.angle_alpha   90.00
_cell.angle_beta   90.00
_cell.angle_gamma   90.00
#
_symmetry.space_group_name_H-M   'P 1'
#
loop_
_entity.id
_entity.type
_entity.pdbx_description
1 polymer ?
#
loop_
_entity_poly.entity_id
_entity_poly.type
_entity_poly.pdbx_seq_one_letter_code
_entity_poly.pdbx_strand_id
1 'polypeptide(L)'
;MKILVVCPHFQPDTAPTGDVMTRLVHELAQRGHELEILTSLPWYREHRIEAGWEGRIVDREDTAWGRVVRVHPFPSGDKRSL
;
A
#
# COMPACT_ATOMS: atom_id res chain seq x y z
N MET A 1 12.79 -1.53 16.64
CA MET A 1 11.40 -1.50 17.18
C MET A 1 10.45 -1.99 16.10
N LYS A 2 9.28 -2.51 16.47
CA LYS A 2 8.20 -2.84 15.52
C LYS A 2 7.24 -1.66 15.40
N ILE A 3 6.99 -1.18 14.18
CA ILE A 3 6.12 -0.03 13.92
C ILE A 3 5.06 -0.41 12.89
N LEU A 4 3.79 -0.18 13.24
CA LEU A 4 2.67 -0.26 12.30
C LEU A 4 2.43 1.12 11.70
N VAL A 5 2.45 1.21 10.37
CA VAL A 5 2.10 2.41 9.62
C VAL A 5 0.77 2.17 8.92
N VAL A 6 -0.22 3.01 9.22
CA VAL A 6 -1.52 2.97 8.54
C VAL A 6 -1.60 4.18 7.63
N CYS A 7 -1.63 3.95 6.32
CA CYS A 7 -1.74 5.04 5.35
C CYS A 7 -2.51 4.60 4.10
N PRO A 8 -3.40 5.45 3.55
CA PRO A 8 -4.19 5.06 2.38
C PRO A 8 -3.32 4.85 1.13
N HIS A 9 -2.20 5.56 1.02
CA HIS A 9 -1.31 5.54 -0.15
C HIS A 9 0.09 5.07 0.23
N PHE A 10 0.61 4.15 -0.55
CA PHE A 10 1.98 3.64 -0.45
C PHE A 10 2.39 3.11 -1.82
N GLN A 11 3.68 3.18 -2.18
CA GLN A 11 4.19 2.62 -3.44
C GLN A 11 3.54 1.27 -3.77
N PRO A 12 3.16 0.96 -5.03
CA PRO A 12 3.37 1.76 -6.24
C PRO A 12 2.28 2.84 -6.48
N ASP A 13 1.50 3.24 -5.46
CA ASP A 13 0.50 4.29 -5.58
C ASP A 13 1.11 5.62 -6.05
N THR A 14 0.49 6.27 -7.04
CA THR A 14 0.96 7.54 -7.62
C THR A 14 0.41 8.79 -6.93
N ALA A 15 -0.42 8.66 -5.89
CA ALA A 15 -0.88 9.80 -5.10
C ALA A 15 0.31 10.49 -4.40
N PRO A 16 0.38 11.84 -4.37
CA PRO A 16 1.53 12.56 -3.79
C PRO A 16 1.86 12.17 -2.34
N THR A 17 0.84 11.83 -1.55
CA THR A 17 1.01 11.36 -0.17
C THR A 17 1.75 10.02 -0.11
N GLY A 18 1.58 9.17 -1.13
CA GLY A 18 2.25 7.88 -1.25
C GLY A 18 3.77 8.00 -1.33
N ASP A 19 4.29 9.01 -2.02
CA ASP A 19 5.74 9.27 -2.11
C ASP A 19 6.32 9.64 -0.74
N VAL A 20 5.63 10.51 0.00
CA VAL A 20 6.03 10.93 1.35
C VAL A 20 6.04 9.75 2.30
N MET A 21 4.96 8.97 2.33
CA MET A 21 4.86 7.78 3.19
C MET A 21 5.92 6.74 2.85
N THR A 22 6.16 6.50 1.55
CA THR A 22 7.19 5.59 1.07
C THR A 22 8.57 6.00 1.55
N ARG A 23 8.92 7.28 1.43
CA ARG A 23 10.21 7.79 1.92
C ARG A 23 10.36 7.62 3.42
N LEU A 24 9.35 7.97 4.21
CA LEU A 24 9.40 7.83 5.68
C LEU A 24 9.61 6.38 6.10
N VAL A 25 8.93 5.43 5.45
CA VAL A 25 9.08 3.99 5.72
C VAL A 25 10.50 3.52 5.42
N HIS A 26 11.07 3.87 4.26
CA HIS A 26 12.45 3.47 3.93
C HIS A 26 13.47 4.08 4.90
N GLU A 27 13.28 5.33 5.30
CA GLU A 27 14.14 6.02 6.28
C GLU A 27 14.07 5.39 7.68
N LEU A 28 12.90 4.89 8.08
CA LEU A 28 12.74 4.13 9.33
C LEU A 28 13.37 2.73 9.20
N ALA A 29 13.18 2.05 8.07
CA ALA A 29 13.81 0.76 7.81
C ALA A 29 15.34 0.84 7.88
N GLN A 30 15.94 1.88 7.27
CA GLN A 30 17.39 2.13 7.32
C GLN A 30 17.93 2.37 8.74
N ARG A 31 17.07 2.83 9.66
CA ARG A 31 17.39 2.98 11.09
C ARG A 31 17.24 1.68 11.89
N GLY A 32 16.92 0.56 11.24
CA GLY A 32 16.80 -0.76 11.87
C GLY A 32 15.43 -1.01 12.51
N HIS A 33 14.39 -0.29 12.09
CA HIS A 33 13.01 -0.59 12.49
C HIS A 33 12.42 -1.69 11.60
N GLU A 34 11.64 -2.59 12.20
CA GLU A 34 10.81 -3.58 11.50
C GLU A 34 9.43 -2.97 11.28
N LEU A 35 8.95 -2.94 10.03
CA LEU A 35 7.77 -2.16 9.67
C LEU A 35 6.66 -3.05 9.10
N GLU A 36 5.44 -2.84 9.59
CA GLU A 36 4.23 -3.37 8.96
C GLU A 36 3.43 -2.21 8.39
N ILE A 37 3.14 -2.26 7.10
CA ILE A 37 2.41 -1.20 6.39
C ILE A 37 1.02 -1.72 6.09
N LEU A 38 -0.01 -1.09 6.67
CA LEU A 38 -1.40 -1.33 6.29
C LEU A 38 -1.86 -0.21 5.36
N THR A 39 -2.14 -0.56 4.11
CA THR A 39 -2.45 0.40 3.07
C THR A 39 -3.59 -0.06 2.16
N SER A 40 -4.08 0.84 1.30
CA SER A 40 -5.08 0.48 0.30
C SER A 40 -4.42 -0.04 -0.98
N LEU A 41 -5.21 -0.66 -1.85
CA LEU A 41 -4.75 -0.91 -3.22
C LEU A 41 -4.40 0.41 -3.92
N PRO A 42 -3.28 0.47 -4.67
CA PRO A 42 -2.81 1.72 -5.24
C PRO A 42 -3.82 2.36 -6.20
N TRP A 43 -3.75 3.69 -6.31
CA TRP A 43 -4.38 4.41 -7.40
C TRP A 43 -3.63 4.13 -8.70
N TYR A 44 -4.17 3.19 -9.48
CA TYR A 44 -3.68 2.88 -10.80
C TYR A 44 -4.01 4.01 -11.78
N ARG A 45 -3.06 4.33 -12.66
CA ARG A 45 -3.12 5.45 -13.61
C ARG A 45 -4.38 5.48 -14.48
N GLU A 46 -4.88 4.30 -14.85
CA GLU A 46 -6.08 4.15 -15.69
C GLU A 46 -7.39 4.02 -14.89
N HIS A 47 -7.36 4.29 -13.59
CA HIS A 47 -8.51 4.11 -12.68
C HIS A 47 -9.08 2.68 -12.71
N ARG A 48 -8.28 1.70 -13.12
CA ARG A 48 -8.62 0.27 -13.19
C ARG A 48 -7.65 -0.51 -12.33
N ILE A 49 -8.14 -1.55 -11.65
CA ILE A 49 -7.27 -2.52 -10.96
C ILE A 49 -6.29 -3.14 -11.97
N GLU A 50 -4.99 -3.07 -11.71
CA GLU A 50 -3.97 -3.71 -12.56
C GLU A 50 -4.04 -5.24 -12.50
N ALA A 51 -3.60 -5.88 -13.59
CA ALA A 51 -3.58 -7.34 -13.68
C ALA A 51 -2.77 -7.98 -12.56
N GLY A 52 -3.37 -8.94 -11.85
CA GLY A 52 -2.80 -9.62 -10.69
C GLY A 52 -3.39 -9.19 -9.35
N TRP A 53 -4.18 -8.12 -9.34
CA TRP A 53 -4.85 -7.58 -8.14
C TRP A 53 -6.36 -7.84 -8.12
N GLU A 54 -6.92 -8.39 -9.19
CA GLU A 54 -8.36 -8.67 -9.29
C GLU A 54 -8.81 -9.73 -8.27
N GLY A 55 -9.94 -9.47 -7.61
CA GLY A 55 -10.58 -10.44 -6.70
C GLY A 55 -9.90 -10.66 -5.35
N ARG A 56 -8.78 -9.99 -5.06
CA ARG A 56 -8.11 -10.07 -3.75
C ARG A 56 -8.64 -8.98 -2.81
N ILE A 57 -9.30 -9.40 -1.74
CA ILE A 57 -9.72 -8.50 -0.64
C ILE A 57 -8.50 -7.99 0.13
N VAL A 58 -7.50 -8.85 0.30
CA VAL A 58 -6.24 -8.54 0.97
C VAL A 58 -5.09 -9.15 0.19
N ASP A 59 -4.04 -8.36 -0.02
CA ASP A 59 -2.76 -8.81 -0.55
C ASP A 59 -1.65 -8.55 0.46
N ARG A 60 -0.62 -9.40 0.47
CA ARG A 60 0.48 -9.34 1.43
C ARG A 60 1.79 -9.53 0.70
N GLU A 61 2.71 -8.61 0.94
CA GLU A 61 4.03 -8.55 0.33
C GLU A 61 5.08 -8.50 1.44
N ASP A 62 5.94 -9.51 1.52
CA ASP A 62 7.09 -9.48 2.43
C ASP A 62 8.24 -8.69 1.79
N THR A 63 8.88 -7.84 2.58
CA THR A 63 10.02 -7.01 2.17
C THR A 63 11.23 -7.32 3.04
N ALA A 64 12.42 -6.86 2.63
CA ALA A 64 13.63 -7.04 3.43
C ALA A 64 13.56 -6.36 4.82
N TRP A 65 12.63 -5.41 5.01
CA TRP A 65 12.47 -4.64 6.25
C TRP A 65 11.16 -4.94 6.99
N GLY A 66 10.31 -5.82 6.47
CA GLY A 66 9.03 -6.17 7.11
C GLY A 66 7.98 -6.62 6.10
N ARG A 67 6.79 -6.01 6.14
CA ARG A 67 5.63 -6.43 5.34
C ARG A 67 4.75 -5.27 4.92
N VAL A 68 4.17 -5.38 3.73
CA VAL A 68 3.10 -4.52 3.25
C VAL A 68 1.82 -5.36 3.13
N VAL A 69 0.73 -4.88 3.71
CA VAL A 69 -0.60 -5.44 3.64
C VAL A 69 -1.50 -4.44 2.93
N ARG A 70 -2.03 -4.85 1.77
CA ARG A 70 -2.94 -4.01 0.98
C ARG A 70 -4.34 -4.54 1.09
N VAL A 71 -5.28 -3.66 1.38
CA VAL A 71 -6.69 -3.99 1.51
C VAL A 71 -7.47 -3.32 0.40
N HIS A 72 -8.39 -4.06 -0.22
CA HIS A 72 -9.32 -3.53 -1.19
C HIS A 72 -10.24 -2.52 -0.48
N PRO A 73 -10.15 -1.21 -0.78
CA PRO A 73 -10.86 -0.19 0.00
C PRO A 73 -12.33 -0.10 -0.39
N PHE A 74 -12.75 -0.71 -1.51
CA PHE A 74 -14.10 -0.61 -2.04
C PHE A 74 -14.90 -1.92 -1.85
N PRO A 75 -16.20 -1.85 -1.55
CA PRO A 75 -17.06 -3.02 -1.49
C PRO A 75 -17.42 -3.57 -2.88
N SER A 76 -17.27 -2.76 -3.94
CA SER A 76 -17.59 -3.10 -5.33
C SER A 76 -16.33 -3.27 -6.20
N GLY A 77 -16.42 -4.12 -7.22
CA GLY A 77 -15.35 -4.32 -8.21
C GLY A 77 -15.21 -3.19 -9.24
N ASP A 78 -16.03 -2.14 -9.16
CA ASP A 78 -16.00 -0.99 -10.07
C ASP A 78 -15.68 0.29 -9.29
N LYS A 79 -14.52 0.90 -9.58
CA LYS A 79 -14.09 2.18 -9.02
C LYS A 79 -14.90 3.38 -9.56
N ARG A 80 -15.71 3.20 -10.61
CA ARG A 80 -16.57 4.25 -11.20
C ARG A 80 -17.87 4.49 -10.44
N SER A 81 -18.16 3.72 -9.38
CA SER A 81 -19.35 3.98 -8.55
C SER A 81 -19.12 5.11 -7.53
N LEU A 82 -18.27 6.09 -7.86
CA LEU A 82 -17.97 7.29 -7.08
C LEU A 82 -18.21 8.53 -7.95
#